data_AF-A0A5C8RZ78-F1
#
_entry.id   AF-A0A5C8RZ78-F1
#
_cell.length_a   1.000
_cell.length_b   1.000
_cell.length_c   1.000
_cell.angle_alpha   90.00
_cell.angle_beta   90.00
_cell.angle_gamma   90.00
#
_symmetry.space_group_name_H-M   'P 1'
#
loop_
_entity.id
_entity.type
_entity.pdbx_description
1 polymer ?
#
loop_
_entity_poly.entity_id
_entity_poly.type
_entity_poly.pdbx_seq_one_letter_code
_entity_poly.pdbx_strand_id
1 'polypeptide(L)'
;MWTTESRVRYDRSALRYASDLTDAEWGLIAPLIPPAKRGGNKRTIEMWAVVDALIDVLSTGCQWRALPTDMPARSTVNRPGFPGGRLV
;
A
#
# COMPACT_ATOMS: atom_id res chain seq x y z
N MET A 1 7.45 28.16 4.02
CA MET A 1 7.08 28.46 5.42
C MET A 1 5.93 27.55 5.80
N TRP A 2 5.96 26.93 6.98
CA TRP A 2 4.94 25.96 7.42
C TRP A 2 3.74 26.70 8.01
N THR A 3 2.61 26.71 7.29
CA THR A 3 1.38 27.44 7.66
C THR A 3 0.37 26.55 8.35
N THR A 4 -0.60 27.14 9.08
CA THR A 4 -1.67 26.40 9.75
C THR A 4 -2.51 25.58 8.77
N GLU A 5 -2.75 26.10 7.56
CA GLU A 5 -3.47 25.40 6.50
C GLU A 5 -2.70 24.18 6.00
N SER A 6 -1.37 24.29 5.83
CA SER A 6 -0.54 23.12 5.52
C SER A 6 -0.51 22.09 6.65
N ARG A 7 -0.58 22.52 7.92
CA ARG A 7 -0.67 21.59 9.07
C ARG A 7 -1.90 20.72 9.00
N VAL A 8 -3.06 21.31 8.75
CA VAL A 8 -4.32 20.56 8.64
C VAL A 8 -4.27 19.61 7.44
N ARG A 9 -3.71 20.06 6.32
CA ARG A 9 -3.63 19.25 5.10
C ARG A 9 -2.67 18.06 5.21
N TYR A 10 -1.61 18.19 6.00
CA TYR A 10 -0.62 17.12 6.23
C TYR A 10 -0.76 16.46 7.61
N ASP A 11 -1.85 16.73 8.33
CA ASP A 11 -2.11 16.09 9.61
C ASP A 11 -2.45 14.62 9.37
N ARG A 12 -1.55 13.74 9.82
CA ARG A 12 -1.67 12.29 9.71
C ARG A 12 -1.84 11.62 11.08
N SER A 13 -2.16 12.41 12.11
CA SER A 13 -2.30 11.93 13.49
C SER A 13 -3.46 10.94 13.71
N ALA A 14 -4.46 10.96 12.82
CA ALA A 14 -5.61 10.04 12.86
C ALA A 14 -5.33 8.67 12.18
N LEU A 15 -4.21 8.53 11.48
CA LEU A 15 -3.85 7.30 10.77
C LEU A 15 -3.09 6.33 11.69
N ARG A 16 -3.18 5.02 11.40
CA ARG A 16 -2.51 3.98 12.19
C ARG A 16 -1.00 4.04 12.00
N TYR A 17 -0.56 4.33 10.78
CA TYR A 17 0.81 4.70 10.45
C TYR A 17 0.84 6.07 9.75
N ALA A 18 1.89 6.86 10.00
CA ALA A 18 2.08 8.16 9.35
C ALA A 18 2.29 8.06 7.82
N SER A 19 2.39 6.83 7.31
CA SER A 19 2.56 6.45 5.91
C SER A 19 1.30 5.87 5.28
N ASP A 20 0.22 5.67 6.05
CA ASP A 20 -1.04 5.13 5.52
C ASP A 20 -1.68 6.11 4.54
N LEU A 21 -2.35 5.56 3.54
CA LEU A 21 -3.06 6.33 2.53
C LEU A 21 -4.42 6.79 3.07
N THR A 22 -4.76 8.06 2.86
CA THR A 22 -6.10 8.57 3.17
C THR A 22 -7.12 8.17 2.10
N ASP A 23 -8.41 8.15 2.44
CA ASP A 23 -9.49 7.88 1.47
C ASP A 23 -9.43 8.81 0.24
N ALA A 24 -9.06 10.08 0.45
CA ALA A 24 -8.95 11.07 -0.61
C ALA A 24 -7.78 10.76 -1.57
N GLU A 25 -6.64 10.34 -1.03
CA GLU A 25 -5.49 9.88 -1.82
C GLU A 25 -5.81 8.57 -2.53
N TRP A 26 -6.52 7.64 -1.87
CA TRP A 26 -6.98 6.40 -2.47
C TRP A 26 -7.88 6.66 -3.68
N GLY A 27 -8.78 7.64 -3.59
CA GLY A 27 -9.63 8.05 -4.71
C GLY A 27 -8.86 8.49 -5.96
N LEU A 28 -7.62 8.98 -5.81
CA LEU A 28 -6.74 9.33 -6.93
C LEU A 28 -5.97 8.11 -7.49
N ILE A 29 -5.59 7.17 -6.63
CA ILE A 29 -4.77 6.02 -7.00
C ILE A 29 -5.62 4.86 -7.56
N ALA A 30 -6.75 4.56 -6.93
CA ALA A 30 -7.65 3.47 -7.32
C ALA A 30 -7.96 3.40 -8.83
N PRO A 31 -8.31 4.49 -9.54
CA PRO A 31 -8.59 4.43 -10.97
C PRO A 31 -7.37 4.15 -11.84
N LEU A 32 -6.15 4.36 -11.34
CA LEU A 32 -4.90 4.08 -12.06
C LEU A 32 -4.50 2.61 -11.96
N ILE A 33 -5.05 1.88 -10.99
CA ILE A 33 -4.76 0.46 -10.82
C ILE A 33 -5.56 -0.32 -11.87
N PRO A 34 -4.90 -1.02 -12.80
CA PRO A 34 -5.62 -1.78 -13.80
C PRO A 34 -6.44 -2.89 -13.15
N PRO A 35 -7.69 -3.11 -13.62
CA PRO A 35 -8.53 -4.17 -13.10
C PRO A 35 -7.86 -5.53 -13.29
N ALA A 36 -8.19 -6.48 -12.41
CA ALA A 36 -7.62 -7.82 -12.48
C ALA A 36 -7.84 -8.42 -13.89
N LYS A 37 -6.76 -8.93 -14.51
CA LYS A 37 -6.83 -9.52 -15.85
C LYS A 37 -7.80 -10.71 -15.87
N ARG A 38 -8.66 -10.76 -16.88
CA ARG A 38 -9.58 -11.87 -17.12
C ARG A 38 -8.77 -13.13 -17.51
N GLY A 39 -8.92 -14.21 -16.75
CA GLY A 39 -8.23 -15.50 -16.98
C GLY A 39 -7.05 -15.79 -16.04
N GLY A 40 -6.67 -14.85 -15.16
CA GLY A 40 -5.70 -15.07 -14.09
C GLY A 40 -6.35 -15.42 -12.74
N ASN A 41 -5.54 -15.69 -11.72
CA ASN A 41 -6.04 -15.92 -10.36
C ASN A 41 -6.79 -14.67 -9.86
N LYS A 42 -7.94 -14.86 -9.19
CA LYS A 42 -8.72 -13.75 -8.65
C LYS A 42 -7.84 -13.01 -7.63
N ARG A 43 -7.76 -11.69 -7.71
CA ARG A 43 -7.13 -10.87 -6.66
C ARG A 43 -8.00 -11.01 -5.41
N THR A 44 -7.55 -11.82 -4.45
CA THR A 44 -8.19 -11.98 -3.13
C THR A 44 -7.72 -10.93 -2.13
N ILE A 45 -6.79 -10.05 -2.53
CA ILE A 45 -6.12 -9.11 -1.63
C ILE A 45 -6.58 -7.70 -1.97
N GLU A 46 -6.91 -6.95 -0.92
CA GLU A 46 -7.26 -5.54 -1.00
C GLU A 46 -6.09 -4.73 -1.57
N MET A 47 -6.33 -4.06 -2.71
CA MET A 47 -5.29 -3.29 -3.40
C MET A 47 -4.84 -2.08 -2.58
N TRP A 48 -5.71 -1.55 -1.73
CA TRP A 48 -5.37 -0.48 -0.81
C TRP A 48 -4.25 -0.92 0.13
N ALA A 49 -4.41 -2.06 0.81
CA ALA A 49 -3.40 -2.58 1.72
C ALA A 49 -2.04 -2.86 1.02
N VAL A 50 -2.06 -3.17 -0.27
CA VAL A 50 -0.83 -3.33 -1.08
C VAL A 50 -0.15 -1.98 -1.32
N VAL A 51 -0.92 -0.93 -1.58
CA VAL A 51 -0.40 0.43 -1.80
C VAL A 51 0.08 1.05 -0.49
N ASP A 52 -0.64 0.86 0.62
CA ASP A 52 -0.20 1.28 1.96
C ASP A 52 1.16 0.65 2.29
N ALA A 53 1.29 -0.66 2.09
CA ALA A 53 2.55 -1.37 2.30
C ALA A 53 3.69 -0.86 1.41
N LEU A 54 3.38 -0.48 0.17
CA LEU A 54 4.38 0.09 -0.74
C LEU A 54 4.84 1.48 -0.26
N ILE A 55 3.91 2.34 0.17
CA ILE A 55 4.21 3.70 0.62
C ILE A 55 4.95 3.69 1.96
N ASP A 56 4.63 2.76 2.85
CA ASP A 56 5.37 2.54 4.09
C ASP A 56 6.84 2.23 3.81
N VAL A 57 7.11 1.27 2.92
CA VAL A 57 8.48 0.92 2.49
C VAL A 57 9.20 2.12 1.87
N LEU A 58 8.53 2.90 1.03
CA LEU A 58 9.13 4.07 0.38
C LEU A 58 9.37 5.24 1.34
N SER A 59 8.51 5.41 2.35
CA SER A 59 8.60 6.51 3.32
C SER A 59 9.60 6.23 4.44
N THR A 60 9.63 4.99 4.93
CA THR A 60 10.51 4.57 6.04
C THR A 60 11.85 4.03 5.56
N GLY A 61 11.94 3.58 4.31
CA GLY A 61 13.11 2.87 3.78
C GLY A 61 13.28 1.47 4.37
N CYS A 62 12.24 0.89 4.98
CA CYS A 62 12.33 -0.42 5.62
C CYS A 62 12.59 -1.52 4.58
N GLN A 63 13.31 -2.56 4.99
CA GLN A 63 13.52 -3.71 4.11
C GLN A 63 12.19 -4.45 3.94
N TRP A 64 11.93 -5.00 2.75
CA TRP A 64 10.76 -5.84 2.46
C TRP A 64 10.51 -7.01 3.42
N ARG A 65 11.53 -7.44 4.19
CA ARG A 65 11.44 -8.46 5.23
C ARG A 65 10.91 -7.93 6.57
N ALA A 66 11.05 -6.64 6.81
CA ALA A 66 10.59 -5.93 7.99
C ALA A 66 9.15 -5.39 7.84
N LEU A 67 8.49 -5.69 6.71
CA LEU A 67 7.08 -5.35 6.51
C LEU A 67 6.25 -5.97 7.65
N PRO A 68 5.44 -5.18 8.36
CA PRO A 68 4.69 -5.68 9.50
C PRO A 68 3.65 -6.71 9.06
N THR A 69 3.32 -7.64 9.95
CA THR A 69 2.55 -8.86 9.62
C THR A 69 1.05 -8.60 9.42
N ASP A 70 0.58 -7.39 9.76
CA ASP A 70 -0.75 -6.87 9.50
C ASP A 70 -0.95 -6.46 8.03
N MET A 71 0.14 -6.24 7.28
CA MET A 71 0.12 -5.95 5.85
C MET A 71 0.08 -7.24 5.00
N PRO A 72 -0.43 -7.15 3.75
CA PRO A 72 -0.45 -8.30 2.84
C PRO A 72 0.95 -8.86 2.65
N ALA A 73 1.03 -10.19 2.50
CA ALA A 73 2.31 -10.90 2.43
C ALA A 73 3.28 -10.24 1.43
N ARG A 74 4.56 -10.11 1.83
CA ARG A 74 5.62 -9.47 1.04
C ARG A 74 5.70 -9.92 -0.44
N SER A 75 5.36 -11.19 -0.71
CA SER A 75 5.33 -11.76 -2.06
C SER A 75 4.23 -11.13 -2.93
N THR A 76 3.12 -10.76 -2.33
CA THR A 76 2.02 -10.04 -2.98
C THR A 76 2.40 -8.61 -3.31
N VAL A 77 3.05 -7.91 -2.37
CA VAL A 77 3.41 -6.49 -2.55
C VAL A 77 4.54 -6.34 -3.58
N ASN A 78 5.60 -7.15 -3.47
CA ASN A 78 6.73 -7.09 -4.41
C ASN A 78 6.38 -7.64 -5.80
N ARG A 79 5.48 -8.64 -5.88
CA ARG A 79 5.11 -9.27 -7.15
C ARG A 79 3.59 -9.50 -7.25
N PRO A 80 2.81 -8.42 -7.50
CA PRO A 80 1.36 -8.52 -7.63
C PRO A 80 1.01 -9.35 -8.88
N GLY A 81 0.66 -10.62 -8.67
CA GLY A 81 0.32 -11.57 -9.73
C GLY A 81 1.14 -12.88 -9.76
N PHE A 82 2.09 -13.08 -8.84
CA PHE A 82 2.79 -14.36 -8.71
C PHE A 82 2.21 -15.15 -7.54
N PRO A 83 1.69 -16.38 -7.77
CA PRO A 83 1.18 -17.17 -6.67
C PRO A 83 2.35 -17.56 -5.77
N GLY A 84 2.09 -17.61 -4.47
CA GLY A 84 2.96 -18.26 -3.51
C GLY A 84 3.17 -19.73 -3.89
N GLY A 85 4.17 -19.96 -4.75
CA GLY A 85 4.89 -21.22 -4.86
C GLY A 85 6.21 -20.99 -4.15
N ARG A 86 6.35 -21.61 -2.98
CA ARG A 86 7.62 -21.83 -2.30
C ARG A 86 8.62 -22.32 -3.35
N LEU A 87 9.60 -21.49 -3.70
CA LEU A 87 10.77 -21.98 -4.42
C LEU A 87 11.49 -22.91 -3.44
N VAL A 88 11.66 -24.17 -3.86
CA VAL A 88 12.71 -25.07 -3.37
C VAL A 88 14.05 -24.35 -3.30
#